data_AF-A0AAN9RQX9-F1
#
_entry.id   AF-A0AAN9RQX9-F1
#
_cell.length_a   1.000
_cell.length_b   1.000
_cell.length_c   1.000
_cell.angle_alpha   90.00
_cell.angle_beta   90.00
_cell.angle_gamma   90.00
#
_symmetry.space_group_name_H-M   'P 1'
#
loop_
_entity.id
_entity.type
_entity.pdbx_description
1 polymer ?
#
loop_
_entity_poly.entity_id
_entity_poly.type
_entity_poly.pdbx_seq_one_letter_code
_entity_poly.pdbx_strand_id
1 'polypeptide(L)'
;MKTAILEVLVVNAKGITHTNLVGTPSYYVVIECGTQTQRSKVSSGKHKKPHWNQKFIFDLSQFDYKNSSHLKCRIMDTKLFTNGGFVGEAKIFIGGIILEGSEQGYIEIKPAAYNVVLQDHTYKGEIKIGFKFIANNKEKYLMGEPGQFKACEKKESPNSIFGWIWRMWKILFFYQNKTPKSH
;
A
#
# COMPACT_ATOMS: atom_id res chain seq x y z
N MET A 1 -20.19 -7.52 2.31
CA MET A 1 -20.07 -7.28 0.85
C MET A 1 -18.68 -6.73 0.55
N LYS A 2 -18.06 -7.13 -0.56
CA LYS A 2 -16.75 -6.61 -1.00
C LYS A 2 -16.94 -5.21 -1.58
N THR A 3 -16.25 -4.22 -1.04
CA THR A 3 -16.47 -2.81 -1.37
C THR A 3 -15.36 -2.20 -2.22
N ALA A 4 -14.17 -2.78 -2.24
CA ALA A 4 -13.08 -2.34 -3.10
C ALA A 4 -12.05 -3.44 -3.33
N ILE A 5 -11.17 -3.22 -4.30
CA ILE A 5 -10.01 -4.06 -4.60
C ILE A 5 -8.74 -3.23 -4.36
N LEU A 6 -7.80 -3.79 -3.60
CA LEU A 6 -6.44 -3.28 -3.48
C LEU A 6 -5.48 -4.26 -4.17
N GLU A 7 -4.94 -3.84 -5.30
CA GLU A 7 -3.82 -4.49 -5.97
C GLU A 7 -2.49 -3.96 -5.39
N VAL A 8 -1.65 -4.88 -4.94
CA VAL A 8 -0.32 -4.63 -4.41
C VAL A 8 0.70 -5.25 -5.36
N LEU A 9 1.59 -4.44 -5.91
CA LEU A 9 2.68 -4.89 -6.78
C LEU A 9 3.99 -4.95 -5.98
N VAL A 10 4.50 -6.15 -5.72
CA VAL A 10 5.82 -6.34 -5.10
C VAL A 10 6.86 -6.51 -6.19
N VAL A 11 7.79 -5.55 -6.31
CA VAL A 11 8.74 -5.49 -7.42
C VAL A 11 10.04 -6.21 -7.08
N ASN A 12 10.82 -5.66 -6.16
CA ASN A 12 12.12 -6.18 -5.75
C ASN A 12 12.50 -5.71 -4.34
N ALA A 13 13.59 -6.23 -3.79
CA ALA A 13 14.20 -5.72 -2.56
C ALA A 13 15.72 -5.54 -2.74
N LYS A 14 16.32 -4.67 -1.92
CA LYS A 14 17.76 -4.40 -1.91
C LYS A 14 18.28 -4.19 -0.49
N GLY A 15 19.56 -4.48 -0.27
CA GLY A 15 20.21 -4.28 1.02
C GLY A 15 19.89 -5.36 2.07
N ILE A 16 18.99 -6.29 1.77
CA ILE A 16 18.43 -7.23 2.75
C ILE A 16 19.29 -8.50 3.02
N THR A 17 20.47 -8.61 2.42
CA THR A 17 21.32 -9.81 2.57
C THR A 17 21.94 -9.91 3.97
N HIS A 18 22.08 -11.13 4.50
CA HIS A 18 22.82 -11.40 5.73
C HIS A 18 24.25 -11.84 5.41
N THR A 19 25.20 -11.52 6.29
CA THR A 19 26.62 -11.91 6.16
C THR A 19 26.85 -13.41 6.37
N ASN A 20 25.97 -14.09 7.12
CA ASN A 20 26.18 -15.46 7.61
C ASN A 20 25.40 -16.51 6.79
N LEU A 21 25.13 -16.24 5.51
CA LEU A 21 24.39 -17.13 4.62
C LEU A 21 25.33 -18.13 3.93
N VAL A 22 25.09 -19.43 4.14
CA VAL A 22 25.74 -20.50 3.36
C VAL A 22 24.89 -20.81 2.14
N GLY A 23 25.45 -20.61 0.95
CA GLY A 23 24.76 -20.86 -0.32
C GLY A 23 24.03 -19.63 -0.89
N THR A 24 23.29 -19.84 -1.98
CA THR A 24 22.53 -18.76 -2.63
C THR A 24 21.21 -18.53 -1.90
N PRO A 25 20.95 -17.33 -1.36
CA PRO A 25 19.71 -17.06 -0.64
C PRO A 25 18.49 -17.15 -1.56
N SER A 26 17.35 -17.49 -0.97
CA SER A 26 16.11 -17.72 -1.71
C SER A 26 14.94 -17.08 -0.97
N TYR A 27 14.47 -15.94 -1.47
CA TYR A 27 13.57 -15.05 -0.74
C TYR A 27 12.12 -15.17 -1.20
N TYR A 28 11.18 -15.03 -0.27
CA TYR A 28 9.77 -14.82 -0.58
C TYR A 28 9.18 -13.76 0.36
N VAL A 29 8.07 -13.17 -0.04
CA VAL A 29 7.37 -12.13 0.71
C VAL A 29 6.03 -12.67 1.17
N VAL A 30 5.71 -12.47 2.44
CA VAL A 30 4.38 -12.66 3.01
C VAL A 30 3.75 -11.29 3.15
N ILE A 31 2.62 -11.09 2.48
CA ILE A 31 1.88 -9.83 2.44
C ILE A 31 0.60 -10.01 3.25
N GLU A 32 0.43 -9.16 4.26
CA GLU A 32 -0.75 -9.17 5.14
C GLU A 32 -1.49 -7.84 5.01
N CYS A 33 -2.77 -7.93 4.69
CA CYS A 33 -3.69 -6.81 4.61
C CYS A 33 -4.93 -7.15 5.45
N GLY A 34 -4.99 -6.64 6.68
CA GLY A 34 -6.06 -7.01 7.62
C GLY A 34 -6.01 -8.48 7.98
N THR A 35 -7.08 -9.21 7.68
CA THR A 35 -7.21 -10.65 7.92
C THR A 35 -6.71 -11.50 6.75
N GLN A 36 -6.38 -10.89 5.61
CA GLN A 36 -5.93 -11.59 4.41
C GLN A 36 -4.42 -11.66 4.36
N THR A 37 -3.91 -12.86 4.10
CA THR A 37 -2.47 -13.13 3.95
C THR A 37 -2.20 -13.82 2.63
N GLN A 38 -1.26 -13.30 1.86
CA GLN A 38 -0.81 -13.89 0.59
C GLN A 38 0.70 -14.05 0.58
N ARG A 39 1.18 -15.05 -0.16
CA ARG A 39 2.61 -15.38 -0.26
C ARG A 39 3.10 -15.27 -1.69
N SER A 40 4.25 -14.64 -1.90
CA SER A 40 4.91 -14.56 -3.20
C SER A 40 5.54 -15.89 -3.61
N LYS A 41 5.83 -16.00 -4.91
CA LYS A 41 6.79 -16.99 -5.41
C LYS A 41 8.16 -16.75 -4.77
N VAL A 42 8.97 -17.80 -4.73
CA VAL A 42 10.36 -17.71 -4.29
C VAL A 42 11.18 -17.06 -5.39
N SER A 43 12.02 -16.09 -5.04
CA SER A 43 12.97 -15.42 -5.91
C SER A 43 14.39 -15.72 -5.43
N SER A 44 15.26 -16.11 -6.36
CA SER A 44 16.66 -16.34 -6.03
C SER A 44 17.34 -14.99 -5.77
N GLY A 45 18.06 -14.87 -4.66
CA GLY A 45 18.84 -13.69 -4.31
C GLY A 45 20.16 -13.54 -5.07
N LYS A 46 20.30 -14.19 -6.25
CA LYS A 46 21.47 -13.98 -7.12
C LYS A 46 21.66 -12.48 -7.36
N HIS A 47 22.89 -12.02 -7.26
CA HIS A 47 23.26 -10.60 -7.36
C HIS A 47 22.72 -9.67 -6.24
N LYS A 48 22.36 -10.22 -5.06
CA LYS A 48 21.93 -9.45 -3.87
C LYS A 48 20.66 -8.60 -4.08
N LYS A 49 19.88 -8.92 -5.12
CA LYS A 49 18.63 -8.22 -5.46
C LYS A 49 17.58 -9.25 -5.87
N PRO A 50 16.71 -9.72 -4.96
CA PRO A 50 15.58 -10.53 -5.38
C PRO A 50 14.57 -9.69 -6.14
N HIS A 51 14.01 -10.28 -7.20
CA HIS A 51 12.95 -9.71 -8.02
C HIS A 51 11.74 -10.66 -8.03
N TRP A 52 10.58 -10.13 -7.66
CA TRP A 52 9.32 -10.88 -7.69
C TRP A 52 8.43 -10.42 -8.84
N ASN A 53 8.32 -9.09 -9.04
CA ASN A 53 7.42 -8.47 -10.00
C ASN A 53 6.02 -9.12 -10.01
N GLN A 54 5.48 -9.34 -8.81
CA GLN A 54 4.26 -10.11 -8.59
C GLN A 54 3.17 -9.21 -8.04
N LYS A 55 1.96 -9.35 -8.58
CA LYS A 55 0.75 -8.67 -8.12
C LYS A 55 -0.03 -9.55 -7.16
N PHE A 56 -0.61 -8.92 -6.15
CA PHE A 56 -1.49 -9.52 -5.16
C PHE A 56 -2.78 -8.71 -5.10
N ILE A 57 -3.91 -9.38 -5.05
CA ILE A 57 -5.23 -8.74 -5.09
C ILE A 57 -5.90 -9.00 -3.74
N PHE A 58 -6.22 -7.94 -3.01
CA PHE A 58 -6.92 -8.00 -1.74
C PHE A 58 -8.31 -7.38 -1.89
N ASP A 59 -9.33 -8.13 -1.49
CA ASP A 59 -10.70 -7.63 -1.47
C ASP A 59 -10.95 -6.90 -0.15
N LEU A 60 -11.17 -5.58 -0.20
CA LEU A 60 -11.45 -4.80 0.99
C LEU A 60 -12.96 -4.77 1.25
N SER A 61 -13.36 -5.13 2.46
CA SER A 61 -14.72 -4.95 2.97
C SER A 61 -14.84 -3.68 3.83
N GLN A 62 -16.07 -3.27 4.14
CA GLN A 62 -16.29 -2.14 5.06
C GLN A 62 -15.64 -2.31 6.43
N PHE A 63 -15.47 -3.56 6.89
CA PHE A 63 -14.80 -3.86 8.15
C PHE A 63 -13.29 -3.66 8.05
N ASP A 64 -12.71 -3.94 6.87
CA ASP A 64 -11.29 -3.76 6.61
C ASP A 64 -10.90 -2.27 6.55
N TYR A 65 -11.81 -1.37 6.19
CA TYR A 65 -11.51 0.07 6.21
C TYR A 65 -11.17 0.60 7.61
N LYS A 66 -11.73 0.01 8.67
CA LYS A 66 -11.46 0.40 10.06
C LYS A 66 -10.23 -0.30 10.65
N ASN A 67 -9.93 -1.52 10.19
CA ASN A 67 -8.91 -2.37 10.81
C ASN A 67 -7.63 -2.54 9.97
N SER A 68 -7.68 -2.29 8.67
CA SER A 68 -6.57 -2.52 7.72
C SER A 68 -5.92 -1.21 7.30
N SER A 69 -5.47 -0.42 8.29
CA SER A 69 -4.74 0.83 8.04
C SER A 69 -3.32 0.61 7.50
N HIS A 70 -2.79 -0.60 7.67
CA HIS A 70 -1.42 -0.95 7.30
C HIS A 70 -1.36 -2.24 6.48
N LEU A 71 -0.52 -2.23 5.46
CA LEU A 71 -0.02 -3.42 4.79
C LEU A 71 1.29 -3.83 5.46
N LYS A 72 1.41 -5.10 5.86
CA LYS A 72 2.69 -5.66 6.31
C LYS A 72 3.28 -6.53 5.22
N CYS A 73 4.56 -6.33 4.93
CA CYS A 73 5.32 -7.15 3.99
C CYS A 73 6.52 -7.73 4.71
N ARG A 74 6.46 -9.03 5.03
CA ARG A 74 7.54 -9.77 5.70
C ARG A 74 8.36 -10.50 4.65
N ILE A 75 9.66 -10.23 4.63
CA ILE A 75 10.61 -10.91 3.76
C ILE A 75 11.19 -12.10 4.53
N MET A 76 11.15 -13.27 3.89
CA MET A 76 11.59 -14.53 4.43
C MET A 76 12.63 -15.16 3.50
N ASP A 77 13.61 -15.86 4.05
CA ASP A 77 14.60 -16.66 3.34
C ASP A 77 14.39 -18.15 3.62
N THR A 78 14.25 -18.96 2.58
CA THR A 78 14.08 -20.42 2.73
C THR A 78 15.35 -21.14 3.16
N LYS A 79 16.50 -20.49 3.08
CA LYS A 79 17.81 -21.06 3.44
C LYS A 79 18.31 -20.62 4.82
N LEU A 80 17.66 -19.64 5.46
CA LEU A 80 17.95 -19.26 6.83
C LEU A 80 17.18 -20.16 7.80
N PHE A 81 17.92 -20.97 8.57
CA PHE A 81 17.34 -21.80 9.63
C PHE A 81 17.11 -21.00 10.93
N THR A 82 17.74 -19.84 11.09
CA THR A 82 17.58 -18.96 12.26
C THR A 82 16.30 -18.14 12.18
N ASN A 83 15.59 -17.95 13.30
CA ASN A 83 14.37 -17.14 13.42
C ASN A 83 13.28 -17.49 12.37
N GLY A 84 13.16 -18.77 12.01
CA GLY A 84 12.19 -19.23 11.01
C GLY A 84 12.40 -18.65 9.61
N GLY A 85 13.61 -18.15 9.33
CA GLY A 85 13.97 -17.54 8.05
C GLY A 85 13.59 -16.07 7.91
N PHE A 86 13.23 -15.37 8.99
CA PHE A 86 12.88 -13.95 8.93
C PHE A 86 14.07 -13.06 8.55
N VAL A 87 13.89 -12.23 7.52
CA VAL A 87 14.90 -11.28 7.02
C VAL A 87 14.59 -9.85 7.45
N GLY A 88 13.31 -9.48 7.46
CA GLY A 88 12.85 -8.14 7.82
C GLY A 88 11.40 -7.89 7.41
N GLU A 89 10.83 -6.79 7.90
CA GLU A 89 9.45 -6.37 7.62
C GLU A 89 9.41 -4.92 7.13
N ALA A 90 8.53 -4.65 6.17
CA ALA A 90 8.07 -3.30 5.85
C ALA A 90 6.60 -3.16 6.27
N LYS A 91 6.29 -2.11 7.03
CA LYS A 91 4.93 -1.77 7.46
C LYS A 91 4.51 -0.47 6.78
N ILE A 92 3.54 -0.54 5.89
CA ILE A 92 3.17 0.56 4.98
C ILE A 92 1.77 1.03 5.33
N PHE A 93 1.61 2.33 5.59
CA PHE A 93 0.29 2.91 5.83
C PHE A 93 -0.47 3.05 4.52
N ILE A 94 -1.60 2.36 4.41
CA ILE A 94 -2.47 2.36 3.22
C ILE A 94 -3.79 3.09 3.45
N GLY A 95 -4.04 3.59 4.67
CA GLY A 95 -5.28 4.30 5.00
C GLY A 95 -5.55 5.52 4.11
N GLY A 96 -4.51 6.27 3.74
CA GLY A 96 -4.63 7.38 2.79
C GLY A 96 -5.05 6.93 1.38
N ILE A 97 -4.49 5.81 0.91
CA ILE A 97 -4.83 5.21 -0.39
C ILE A 97 -6.30 4.79 -0.41
N ILE A 98 -6.74 4.13 0.66
CA ILE A 98 -8.12 3.66 0.82
C ILE A 98 -9.08 4.85 0.86
N LEU A 99 -8.79 5.88 1.65
CA LEU A 99 -9.64 7.06 1.79
C LEU A 99 -9.80 7.78 0.44
N GLU A 100 -8.68 8.16 -0.17
CA GLU A 100 -8.69 8.89 -1.44
C GLU A 100 -9.28 8.05 -2.57
N GLY A 101 -8.92 6.77 -2.64
CA GLY A 101 -9.48 5.83 -3.62
C GLY A 101 -10.97 5.59 -3.45
N SER A 102 -11.51 5.63 -2.22
CA SER A 102 -12.95 5.51 -1.99
C SER A 102 -13.73 6.74 -2.45
N GLU A 103 -13.14 7.94 -2.29
CA GLU A 103 -13.73 9.20 -2.75
C GLU A 103 -13.69 9.34 -4.28
N GLN A 104 -12.54 9.06 -4.89
CA GLN A 104 -12.31 9.23 -6.33
C GLN A 104 -12.75 8.01 -7.16
N GLY A 105 -12.93 6.85 -6.52
CA GLY A 105 -13.26 5.56 -7.16
C GLY A 105 -12.04 4.79 -7.68
N TYR A 106 -10.90 5.47 -7.86
CA TYR A 106 -9.65 4.89 -8.36
C TYR A 106 -8.44 5.66 -7.84
N ILE A 107 -7.36 4.96 -7.50
CA ILE A 107 -6.04 5.58 -7.26
C ILE A 107 -4.94 4.59 -7.63
N GLU A 108 -3.85 5.10 -8.20
CA GLU A 108 -2.67 4.31 -8.54
C GLU A 108 -1.40 5.00 -8.06
N ILE A 109 -0.60 4.27 -7.30
CA ILE A 109 0.69 4.71 -6.77
C ILE A 109 1.78 3.88 -7.43
N LYS A 110 2.63 4.57 -8.19
CA LYS A 110 3.78 3.96 -8.85
C LYS A 110 4.70 3.29 -7.83
N PRO A 111 5.38 2.18 -8.18
CA PRO A 111 6.24 1.48 -7.25
C PRO A 111 7.33 2.36 -6.63
N ALA A 112 7.34 2.44 -5.30
CA ALA A 112 8.27 3.23 -4.49
C ALA A 112 8.99 2.34 -3.45
N ALA A 113 10.13 2.79 -2.96
CA ALA A 113 10.92 2.08 -1.97
C ALA A 113 10.36 2.31 -0.55
N TYR A 114 10.24 1.24 0.22
CA TYR A 114 9.83 1.24 1.62
C TYR A 114 10.90 0.59 2.48
N ASN A 115 11.15 1.16 3.65
CA ASN A 115 12.14 0.65 4.58
C ASN A 115 11.74 -0.74 5.10
N VAL A 116 12.71 -1.63 5.08
CA VAL A 116 12.65 -2.95 5.71
C VAL A 116 13.44 -2.85 7.01
N VAL A 117 12.80 -3.24 8.11
CA VAL A 117 13.40 -3.23 9.45
C VAL A 117 13.41 -4.62 10.05
N LEU A 118 14.34 -4.84 10.98
CA LEU A 118 14.40 -6.05 11.82
C LEU A 118 13.38 -5.94 12.98
N GLN A 119 13.32 -6.98 13.81
CA GLN A 119 12.41 -7.04 14.96
C GLN A 119 12.69 -5.95 16.01
N ASP A 120 13.95 -5.54 16.14
CA ASP A 120 14.43 -4.46 17.00
C ASP A 120 14.27 -3.06 16.36
N HIS A 121 13.58 -2.97 15.21
CA HIS A 121 13.42 -1.78 14.39
C HIS A 121 14.69 -1.24 13.73
N THR A 122 15.79 -1.98 13.78
CA THR A 122 17.02 -1.61 13.05
C THR A 122 16.79 -1.70 11.55
N TYR A 123 17.23 -0.67 10.82
CA TYR A 123 17.14 -0.63 9.36
C TYR A 123 17.94 -1.76 8.71
N LYS A 124 17.31 -2.51 7.80
CA LYS A 124 17.91 -3.63 7.09
C LYS A 124 18.07 -3.36 5.60
N GLY A 125 17.15 -2.64 4.97
CA GLY A 125 17.18 -2.40 3.53
C GLY A 125 15.87 -1.82 3.02
N GLU A 126 15.59 -2.03 1.74
CA GLU A 126 14.39 -1.51 1.08
C GLU A 126 13.65 -2.60 0.30
N ILE A 127 12.32 -2.47 0.23
CA ILE A 127 11.45 -3.23 -0.66
C ILE A 127 10.64 -2.26 -1.52
N LYS A 128 10.58 -2.52 -2.83
CA LYS A 128 9.87 -1.67 -3.78
C LYS A 128 8.45 -2.18 -4.03
N ILE A 129 7.44 -1.39 -3.68
CA ILE A 129 6.03 -1.76 -3.73
C ILE A 129 5.22 -0.67 -4.43
N GLY A 130 4.28 -1.07 -5.30
CA GLY A 130 3.27 -0.20 -5.91
C GLY A 130 1.87 -0.59 -5.46
N PHE A 131 0.93 0.33 -5.62
CA PHE A 131 -0.45 0.14 -5.22
C PHE A 131 -1.40 0.57 -6.32
N LYS A 132 -2.52 -0.12 -6.44
CA LYS A 132 -3.65 0.28 -7.26
C LYS A 132 -4.92 -0.08 -6.53
N PHE A 133 -5.79 0.88 -6.33
CA PHE A 133 -7.06 0.70 -5.64
C PHE A 133 -8.20 1.02 -6.59
N ILE A 134 -9.23 0.17 -6.56
CA ILE A 134 -10.43 0.29 -7.37
C ILE A 134 -11.64 0.11 -6.45
N ALA A 135 -12.48 1.12 -6.33
CA ALA A 135 -13.73 1.01 -5.58
C ALA A 135 -14.75 0.17 -6.38
N ASN A 136 -15.40 -0.79 -5.73
CA ASN A 136 -16.52 -1.55 -6.33
C ASN A 136 -17.81 -0.74 -6.18
N ASN A 137 -17.86 0.44 -6.78
CA ASN A 137 -19.05 1.28 -6.79
C ASN A 137 -20.01 0.78 -7.88
N LYS A 138 -20.66 -0.37 -7.65
CA LYS A 138 -21.80 -0.80 -8.48
C LYS A 138 -23.04 0.10 -8.31
N GLU A 139 -23.04 1.02 -7.34
CA GLU A 139 -24.21 1.85 -7.02
C GLU A 139 -24.16 3.31 -7.52
N LYS A 140 -23.06 3.78 -8.12
CA LYS A 140 -23.10 5.08 -8.83
C LYS A 140 -23.74 5.00 -10.24
N TYR A 141 -24.10 3.81 -10.69
CA TYR A 141 -24.79 3.57 -11.97
C TYR A 141 -26.19 2.98 -11.83
N LEU A 142 -26.68 2.69 -10.63
CA LEU A 142 -27.99 2.05 -10.41
C LEU A 142 -29.03 2.93 -9.68
N MET A 143 -28.73 4.21 -9.43
CA MET A 143 -29.77 5.21 -9.13
C MET A 143 -30.15 6.00 -10.39
N GLY A 144 -30.61 5.27 -11.42
CA GLY A 144 -31.15 5.88 -12.63
C GLY A 144 -31.79 4.86 -13.55
N GLU A 145 -33.06 4.54 -13.32
CA GLU A 145 -33.97 4.03 -14.35
C GLU A 145 -35.34 4.72 -14.20
N PRO A 146 -36.16 4.82 -15.27
CA PRO A 146 -35.80 5.15 -16.65
C PRO A 146 -36.73 6.26 -17.20
N GLY A 147 -36.19 7.16 -18.02
CA GLY A 147 -37.01 8.08 -18.82
C GLY A 147 -37.06 9.52 -18.32
N GLN A 148 -36.04 10.29 -18.69
CA GLN A 148 -36.23 11.54 -19.42
C GLN A 148 -34.86 11.97 -19.94
N PHE A 149 -34.72 11.99 -21.26
CA PHE A 149 -33.63 12.71 -21.90
C PHE A 149 -33.72 14.18 -21.46
N LYS A 150 -32.79 14.60 -20.61
CA LYS A 150 -32.35 15.98 -20.57
C LYS A 150 -30.87 15.99 -20.88
N ALA A 151 -30.56 16.41 -22.10
CA ALA A 151 -29.23 16.87 -22.44
C ALA A 151 -28.86 17.95 -21.42
N CYS A 152 -27.90 17.66 -20.53
CA CYS A 152 -27.25 18.69 -19.77
C CYS A 152 -25.92 18.97 -20.46
N GLU A 153 -25.87 20.14 -21.07
CA GLU A 153 -24.70 20.72 -21.72
C GLU A 153 -23.46 20.58 -20.85
N LYS A 154 -22.33 20.35 -21.54
CA LYS A 154 -21.00 20.64 -20.99
C LYS A 154 -21.02 22.03 -20.36
N LYS A 155 -20.85 22.08 -19.04
CA LYS A 155 -20.18 23.21 -18.40
C LYS A 155 -18.90 22.70 -17.78
N GLU A 156 -17.84 22.73 -18.59
CA GLU A 156 -16.51 22.96 -18.06
C GLU A 156 -16.58 24.21 -17.17
N SER A 157 -16.20 24.06 -15.89
CA SER A 157 -15.88 25.22 -15.06
C SER A 157 -14.37 25.46 -15.18
N PRO A 158 -13.95 26.67 -15.58
CA PRO A 158 -12.55 26.93 -15.89
C PRO A 158 -11.74 27.07 -14.60
N ASN A 159 -10.76 26.19 -14.45
CA ASN A 159 -9.49 26.37 -13.75
C ASN A 159 -9.53 27.17 -12.43
N SER A 160 -9.34 26.48 -11.30
CA SER A 160 -8.62 27.13 -10.20
C SER A 160 -7.73 26.17 -9.43
N ILE A 161 -6.46 26.26 -9.79
CA ILE A 161 -5.25 25.77 -9.10
C ILE A 161 -5.24 26.18 -7.60
N PHE A 162 -6.10 27.12 -7.18
CA PHE A 162 -6.25 27.53 -5.78
C PHE A 162 -6.88 26.48 -4.86
N GLY A 163 -7.66 25.52 -5.38
CA GLY A 163 -8.27 24.48 -4.53
C GLY A 163 -7.25 23.52 -3.91
N TRP A 164 -6.12 23.30 -4.59
CA TRP A 164 -5.05 22.42 -4.10
C TRP A 164 -4.17 23.10 -3.05
N ILE A 165 -3.88 24.39 -3.24
CA ILE A 165 -3.08 25.19 -2.29
C ILE A 165 -3.84 25.31 -0.96
N TRP A 166 -5.17 25.48 -0.98
CA TRP A 166 -5.95 25.59 0.25
C TRP A 166 -5.97 24.30 1.08
N ARG A 167 -5.96 23.12 0.43
CA ARG A 167 -5.90 21.82 1.13
C ARG A 167 -4.56 21.57 1.83
N MET A 168 -3.44 22.02 1.24
CA MET A 168 -2.11 21.90 1.84
C MET A 168 -1.94 22.78 3.09
N TRP A 169 -2.51 23.99 3.09
CA TRP A 169 -2.43 24.89 4.25
C TRP A 169 -3.26 24.39 5.44
N LYS A 170 -4.39 23.70 5.18
CA LYS A 170 -5.19 23.07 6.22
C LYS A 170 -4.43 21.98 6.99
N ILE A 171 -3.55 21.23 6.31
CA ILE A 171 -2.77 20.15 6.93
C ILE A 171 -1.65 20.73 7.81
N LEU A 172 -1.03 21.85 7.40
CA LEU A 172 0.00 22.54 8.19
C LEU A 172 -0.57 23.23 9.44
N PHE A 173 -1.79 23.80 9.37
CA PHE A 173 -2.42 24.48 10.52
C PHE A 173 -2.77 23.53 11.69
N PHE A 174 -2.99 22.23 11.44
CA PHE A 174 -3.24 21.26 12.50
C PHE A 174 -1.95 20.75 13.19
N TYR A 175 -0.76 21.03 12.64
CA TYR A 175 0.50 20.55 13.20
C TYR A 175 1.17 21.53 14.19
N GLN A 176 0.81 22.81 14.18
CA GLN A 176 1.40 23.80 15.11
C GLN A 176 0.67 23.98 16.45
N ASN A 177 -0.50 23.37 16.66
CA ASN A 177 -1.29 23.56 17.90
C ASN A 177 -1.21 22.40 18.91
N LYS A 178 -0.15 21.58 18.88
CA LYS A 178 0.14 20.62 19.96
C LYS A 178 1.52 20.84 20.55
N THR A 179 1.66 21.90 21.35
CA THR A 179 2.62 21.90 22.47
C THR A 179 1.83 22.22 23.74
N PRO A 180 1.78 21.32 24.74
CA PRO A 180 1.27 21.69 26.05
C PRO A 180 2.35 22.48 26.79
N LYS A 181 2.02 23.71 27.22
CA LYS A 181 2.81 24.44 28.22
C LYS A 181 2.66 23.70 29.56
N SER A 182 3.77 23.24 30.12
CA SER A 182 3.87 22.83 31.52
C SER A 182 3.85 24.07 32.42
N HIS A 183 2.92 24.11 33.37
CA HIS A 183 3.03 24.92 34.58
C HIS A 183 3.71 24.10 35.68
#